data_AF-A0A397IIR2-F1
#
_entry.id   AF-A0A397IIR2-F1
#
_cell.length_a   1.000
_cell.length_b   1.000
_cell.length_c   1.000
_cell.angle_alpha   90.00
_cell.angle_beta   90.00
_cell.angle_gamma   90.00
#
_symmetry.space_group_name_H-M   'P 1'
#
loop_
_entity.id
_entity.type
_entity.pdbx_description
1 polymer ?
#
loop_
_entity_poly.entity_id
_entity_poly.type
_entity_poly.pdbx_seq_one_letter_code
_entity_poly.pdbx_strand_id
1 'polypeptide(L)'
;MVFYYGLTNIHEMGLMHKDFHPGNIVNQTLALSYITDFGLCKPVTENDSEKIYGVIPYMAPKTLYRGEYTQASDIYSFGIVMLEVLTSYPPYYNIPHNENLVMDIYKGLKPEIKCEIPQFFKEIMEKCWYFESLNRPTAKELKLQLDEYFHAIYTSRLISKLTIPKCGAFIEYDTFNKQQFFSIPDNIIVEDEENETQEME
;
A
#
# COMPACT_ATOMS: atom_id res chain seq x y z
N MET A 1 -0.86 6.39 -3.68
CA MET A 1 -0.20 5.20 -3.09
C MET A 1 1.24 5.10 -3.60
N VAL A 2 2.08 6.11 -3.35
CA VAL A 2 3.47 6.20 -3.86
C VAL A 2 4.52 6.25 -2.74
N PHE A 3 4.09 6.19 -1.48
CA PHE A 3 4.97 6.23 -0.31
C PHE A 3 5.86 4.97 -0.17
N TYR A 4 5.65 3.93 -0.99
CA TYR A 4 6.50 2.74 -1.00
C TYR A 4 7.95 3.07 -1.40
N TYR A 5 8.18 4.04 -2.30
CA TYR A 5 9.53 4.47 -2.68
C TYR A 5 10.33 4.98 -1.48
N GLY A 6 9.71 5.82 -0.64
CA GLY A 6 10.35 6.35 0.56
C GLY A 6 10.71 5.24 1.54
N LEU A 7 9.80 4.30 1.75
CA LEU A 7 10.00 3.19 2.69
C LEU A 7 11.12 2.25 2.20
N THR A 8 11.16 1.97 0.90
CA THR A 8 12.27 1.21 0.29
C THR A 8 13.60 1.89 0.55
N ASN A 9 13.72 3.21 0.34
CA ASN A 9 14.97 3.92 0.57
C ASN A 9 15.44 3.85 2.03
N ILE A 10 14.52 4.01 2.99
CA ILE A 10 14.82 3.87 4.43
C ILE A 10 15.36 2.46 4.70
N HIS A 11 14.69 1.44 4.18
CA HIS A 11 15.07 0.05 4.43
C HIS A 11 16.39 -0.34 3.75
N GLU A 12 16.67 0.16 2.56
CA GLU A 12 17.94 -0.06 1.85
C GLU A 12 19.13 0.59 2.58
N MET A 13 18.91 1.64 3.35
CA MET A 13 19.91 2.23 4.25
C MET A 13 20.11 1.41 5.55
N GLY A 14 19.42 0.28 5.72
CA GLY A 14 19.47 -0.54 6.93
C GLY A 14 18.71 0.05 8.12
N LEU A 15 17.87 1.07 7.87
CA LEU A 15 17.10 1.75 8.89
C LEU A 15 15.67 1.20 8.96
N MET A 16 15.03 1.41 10.11
CA MET A 16 13.59 1.24 10.32
C MET A 16 12.97 2.58 10.74
N HIS A 17 11.75 2.85 10.31
CA HIS A 17 11.03 4.09 10.62
C HIS A 17 10.46 4.11 12.05
N LYS A 18 9.94 2.96 12.51
CA LYS A 18 9.30 2.74 13.82
C LYS A 18 7.95 3.42 14.06
N ASP A 19 7.67 4.53 13.38
CA ASP A 19 6.40 5.26 13.53
C ASP A 19 5.73 5.54 12.18
N PHE A 20 5.58 4.50 11.37
CA PHE A 20 5.03 4.63 10.02
C PHE A 20 3.48 4.64 10.08
N HIS A 21 2.87 5.80 9.92
CA HIS A 21 1.40 5.97 9.87
C HIS A 21 1.03 7.17 8.98
N PRO A 22 -0.26 7.38 8.62
CA PRO A 22 -0.67 8.41 7.67
C PRO A 22 -0.30 9.84 8.10
N GLY A 23 -0.23 10.10 9.41
CA GLY A 23 0.20 11.39 9.96
C GLY A 23 1.66 11.74 9.70
N ASN A 24 2.49 10.73 9.38
CA ASN A 24 3.90 10.88 8.99
C ASN A 24 4.10 10.74 7.47
N ILE A 25 3.04 10.92 6.68
CA ILE A 25 3.08 10.94 5.22
C ILE A 25 2.51 12.27 4.72
N VAL A 26 3.33 13.03 3.99
CA VAL A 26 2.94 14.33 3.43
C VAL A 26 2.87 14.25 1.92
N ASN A 27 1.76 14.72 1.34
CA ASN A 27 1.57 14.76 -0.11
C ASN A 27 1.93 16.14 -0.65
N GLN A 28 2.86 16.20 -1.61
CA GLN A 28 3.10 17.40 -2.39
C GLN A 28 2.08 17.53 -3.52
N THR A 29 1.73 16.41 -4.14
CA THR A 29 0.70 16.30 -5.18
C THR A 29 -0.09 15.00 -4.99
N LEU A 30 -1.16 14.81 -5.77
CA LEU A 30 -1.90 13.53 -5.79
C LEU A 30 -1.03 12.31 -6.12
N ALA A 31 0.08 12.53 -6.83
CA ALA A 31 0.97 11.47 -7.31
C ALA A 31 2.35 11.47 -6.61
N LEU A 32 2.57 12.33 -5.62
CA LEU A 32 3.88 12.50 -4.98
C LEU A 32 3.74 12.69 -3.47
N SER A 33 4.25 11.72 -2.72
CA SER A 33 4.19 11.67 -1.26
C SER A 33 5.57 11.44 -0.65
N TYR A 34 5.81 12.03 0.51
CA TYR A 34 7.05 11.94 1.28
C TYR A 34 6.78 11.37 2.67
N ILE A 35 7.69 10.53 3.14
CA ILE A 35 7.72 10.07 4.54
C ILE A 35 8.42 11.14 5.37
N THR A 36 7.87 11.47 6.52
CA THR A 36 8.39 12.48 7.46
C THR A 36 8.57 11.89 8.86
N ASP A 37 9.08 12.71 9.78
CA ASP A 37 9.33 12.35 11.18
C ASP A 37 10.32 11.18 11.38
N PHE A 38 11.58 11.45 11.01
CA PHE A 38 12.68 10.51 11.16
C PHE A 38 13.28 10.51 12.58
N GLY A 39 12.64 11.17 13.56
CA GLY A 39 13.19 11.31 14.91
C GLY A 39 13.40 9.98 15.65
N LEU A 40 12.67 8.95 15.24
CA LEU A 40 12.76 7.58 15.77
C LEU A 40 13.53 6.62 14.83
N CYS A 41 13.92 7.07 13.64
CA CYS A 41 14.61 6.23 12.68
C CYS A 41 15.98 5.80 13.20
N LYS A 42 16.24 4.50 13.14
CA LYS A 42 17.52 3.94 13.60
C LYS A 42 17.82 2.58 12.97
N PRO A 43 19.10 2.14 13.01
CA PRO A 43 19.44 0.78 12.63
C PRO A 43 18.71 -0.26 13.49
N VAL A 44 18.41 -1.42 12.92
CA VAL A 44 17.79 -2.55 13.65
C VAL A 44 18.65 -2.99 14.84
N THR A 45 19.98 -2.86 14.73
CA THR A 45 20.94 -3.20 15.79
C THR A 45 20.88 -2.29 17.02
N GLU A 46 20.25 -1.13 16.92
CA GLU A 46 20.14 -0.14 17.99
C GLU A 46 18.71 -0.10 18.59
N ASN A 47 17.98 -1.20 18.47
CA ASN A 47 16.65 -1.28 19.06
C ASN A 47 16.72 -1.31 20.59
N ASP A 48 15.85 -0.51 21.22
CA ASP A 48 15.68 -0.45 22.67
C ASP A 48 14.28 -0.97 22.96
N SER A 49 14.18 -2.21 23.44
CA SER A 49 12.91 -2.91 23.66
C SER A 49 12.14 -2.39 24.87
N GLU A 50 12.74 -1.57 25.73
CA GLU A 50 12.06 -1.02 26.91
C GLU A 50 11.09 0.11 26.55
N LYS A 51 11.24 0.71 25.36
CA LYS A 51 10.43 1.85 24.93
C LYS A 51 9.68 1.54 23.64
N ILE A 52 8.36 1.44 23.80
CA ILE A 52 7.41 1.22 22.72
C ILE A 52 6.90 2.58 22.24
N TYR A 53 7.07 2.85 20.95
CA TYR A 53 6.65 4.05 20.24
C TYR A 53 5.71 3.73 19.07
N GLY A 54 4.80 4.65 18.80
CA GLY A 54 3.97 4.65 17.60
C GLY A 54 2.47 4.56 17.87
N VAL A 55 1.71 4.53 16.80
CA VAL A 55 0.24 4.62 16.84
C VAL A 55 -0.37 3.21 16.78
N ILE A 56 -0.99 2.76 17.88
CA ILE A 56 -1.40 1.35 18.15
C ILE A 56 -1.97 0.61 16.92
N PRO A 57 -2.97 1.14 16.18
CA PRO A 57 -3.55 0.46 15.02
C PRO A 57 -2.58 0.07 13.91
N TYR A 58 -1.47 0.79 13.79
CA TYR A 58 -0.47 0.59 12.73
C TYR A 58 0.69 -0.29 13.18
N MET A 59 0.79 -0.60 14.47
CA MET A 59 1.94 -1.29 15.02
C MET A 59 1.82 -2.81 14.86
N ALA A 60 2.93 -3.45 14.51
CA ALA A 60 2.96 -4.91 14.36
C ALA A 60 2.73 -5.63 15.71
N PRO A 61 2.12 -6.83 15.71
CA PRO A 61 1.80 -7.58 16.94
C PRO A 61 2.98 -7.78 17.89
N LYS A 62 4.15 -8.17 17.36
CA LYS A 62 5.38 -8.38 18.17
C LYS A 62 5.96 -7.07 18.69
N THR A 63 5.82 -5.99 17.94
CA THR A 63 6.23 -4.64 18.35
C THR A 63 5.37 -4.15 19.50
N LEU A 64 4.05 -4.31 19.40
CA LEU A 64 3.10 -3.97 20.46
C LEU A 64 3.35 -4.75 21.76
N TYR A 65 3.61 -6.06 21.65
CA TYR A 65 3.73 -6.93 22.81
C TYR A 65 5.13 -6.94 23.44
N ARG A 66 6.19 -6.74 22.64
CA ARG A 66 7.59 -6.94 23.09
C ARG A 66 8.54 -5.78 22.79
N GLY A 67 8.08 -4.72 22.13
CA GLY A 67 8.98 -3.66 21.64
C GLY A 67 9.98 -4.14 20.58
N GLU A 68 9.70 -5.27 19.91
CA GLU A 68 10.54 -5.80 18.84
C GLU A 68 10.29 -5.01 17.54
N TYR A 69 11.12 -4.00 17.26
CA TYR A 69 11.10 -3.27 16.00
C TYR A 69 12.05 -3.90 14.99
N THR A 70 11.58 -3.99 13.75
CA THR A 70 12.33 -4.49 12.60
C THR A 70 11.87 -3.74 11.36
N GLN A 71 12.59 -3.86 10.25
CA GLN A 71 12.04 -3.35 8.97
C GLN A 71 10.68 -3.99 8.64
N ALA A 72 10.48 -5.27 8.99
CA ALA A 72 9.21 -5.95 8.83
C ALA A 72 8.06 -5.38 9.71
N SER A 73 8.35 -4.65 10.80
CA SER A 73 7.30 -3.93 11.54
C SER A 73 6.82 -2.69 10.77
N ASP A 74 7.70 -2.00 10.05
CA ASP A 74 7.25 -0.93 9.15
C ASP A 74 6.43 -1.49 7.98
N ILE A 75 6.74 -2.69 7.50
CA ILE A 75 5.94 -3.37 6.45
C ILE A 75 4.52 -3.68 6.93
N TYR A 76 4.36 -4.11 8.17
CA TYR A 76 3.04 -4.29 8.77
C TYR A 76 2.27 -2.96 8.73
N SER A 77 2.92 -1.91 9.21
CA SER A 77 2.37 -0.55 9.25
C SER A 77 1.98 -0.07 7.86
N PHE A 78 2.81 -0.34 6.85
CA PHE A 78 2.54 -0.07 5.44
C PHE A 78 1.25 -0.72 4.95
N GLY A 79 1.01 -2.00 5.29
CA GLY A 79 -0.25 -2.68 4.96
C GLY A 79 -1.48 -2.03 5.60
N ILE A 80 -1.36 -1.57 6.85
CA ILE A 80 -2.44 -0.85 7.54
C ILE A 80 -2.69 0.53 6.91
N VAL A 81 -1.64 1.26 6.54
CA VAL A 81 -1.77 2.54 5.82
C VAL A 81 -2.45 2.34 4.45
N MET A 82 -2.09 1.29 3.71
CA MET A 82 -2.77 0.96 2.45
C MET A 82 -4.27 0.72 2.67
N LEU A 83 -4.65 0.04 3.75
CA LEU A 83 -6.05 -0.20 4.07
C LEU A 83 -6.81 1.10 4.26
N GLU A 84 -6.26 2.00 5.07
CA GLU A 84 -6.88 3.31 5.32
C GLU A 84 -7.00 4.11 4.03
N VAL A 85 -5.95 4.14 3.19
CA VAL A 85 -5.98 4.85 1.92
C VAL A 85 -7.04 4.28 0.96
N LEU A 86 -7.20 2.97 0.91
CA LEU A 86 -8.14 2.30 -0.01
C LEU A 86 -9.59 2.38 0.46
N THR A 87 -9.81 2.38 1.78
CA THR A 87 -11.16 2.33 2.35
C THR A 87 -11.65 3.70 2.83
N SER A 88 -10.74 4.66 3.02
CA SER A 88 -10.98 5.93 3.73
C SER A 88 -11.47 5.77 5.17
N TYR A 89 -11.34 4.58 5.77
CA TYR A 89 -11.68 4.32 7.17
C TYR A 89 -10.42 4.05 7.99
N PRO A 90 -10.30 4.68 9.18
CA PRO A 90 -9.23 4.33 10.10
C PRO A 90 -9.27 2.85 10.48
N PRO A 91 -8.12 2.18 10.64
CA PRO A 91 -8.05 0.82 11.13
C PRO A 91 -8.69 0.73 12.53
N TYR A 92 -9.55 -0.27 12.72
CA TYR A 92 -10.26 -0.49 13.99
C TYR A 92 -11.08 0.72 14.45
N TYR A 93 -11.64 1.52 13.54
CA TYR A 93 -12.41 2.76 13.83
C TYR A 93 -13.53 2.62 14.88
N ASN A 94 -14.08 1.42 15.06
CA ASN A 94 -15.17 1.10 16.01
C ASN A 94 -14.69 0.45 17.31
N ILE A 95 -13.37 0.33 17.52
CA ILE A 95 -12.76 -0.28 18.70
C ILE A 95 -11.91 0.77 19.41
N PRO A 96 -12.02 0.94 20.74
CA PRO A 96 -11.12 1.82 21.49
C PRO A 96 -9.64 1.42 21.31
N HIS A 97 -8.77 2.38 20.98
CA HIS A 97 -7.33 2.15 20.77
C HIS A 97 -6.57 2.09 22.11
N ASN A 98 -6.83 1.03 22.89
CA ASN A 98 -6.26 0.82 24.21
C ASN A 98 -5.60 -0.58 24.32
N GLU A 99 -5.20 -0.95 25.55
CA GLU A 99 -4.54 -2.23 25.84
C GLU A 99 -5.35 -3.46 25.38
N ASN A 100 -6.69 -3.38 25.36
CA ASN A 100 -7.52 -4.49 24.88
C ASN A 100 -7.30 -4.70 23.37
N LEU A 101 -7.28 -3.62 22.58
CA LEU A 101 -6.99 -3.71 21.14
C LEU A 101 -5.59 -4.30 20.90
N VAL A 102 -4.60 -3.90 21.71
CA VAL A 102 -3.25 -4.47 21.65
C VAL A 102 -3.28 -5.99 21.84
N MET A 103 -3.98 -6.46 22.87
CA MET A 103 -4.10 -7.90 23.15
C MET A 103 -4.87 -8.64 22.06
N ASP A 104 -5.90 -8.03 21.48
CA ASP A 104 -6.67 -8.64 20.40
C ASP A 104 -5.85 -8.75 19.12
N ILE A 105 -5.10 -7.71 18.74
CA ILE A 105 -4.15 -7.75 17.61
C ILE A 105 -3.11 -8.85 17.83
N TYR A 106 -2.56 -8.95 19.05
CA TYR A 106 -1.61 -10.01 19.39
C TYR A 106 -2.21 -11.43 19.29
N LYS A 107 -3.51 -11.58 19.59
CA LYS A 107 -4.25 -12.85 19.42
C LYS A 107 -4.68 -13.13 17.98
N GLY A 108 -4.37 -12.24 17.04
CA GLY A 108 -4.64 -12.42 15.62
C GLY A 108 -5.86 -11.67 15.09
N LEU A 109 -6.39 -10.68 15.83
CA LEU A 109 -7.37 -9.75 15.28
C LEU A 109 -6.77 -9.01 14.07
N LYS A 110 -7.45 -9.13 12.93
CA LYS A 110 -7.12 -8.41 11.69
C LYS A 110 -8.07 -7.23 11.48
N PRO A 111 -7.63 -6.17 10.80
CA PRO A 111 -8.53 -5.11 10.37
C PRO A 111 -9.63 -5.63 9.45
N GLU A 112 -10.78 -4.96 9.46
CA GLU A 112 -11.89 -5.22 8.56
C GLU A 112 -11.71 -4.47 7.23
N ILE A 113 -12.07 -5.11 6.10
CA ILE A 113 -12.11 -4.48 4.77
C ILE A 113 -13.59 -4.25 4.43
N LYS A 114 -14.03 -2.98 4.48
CA LYS A 114 -15.46 -2.61 4.42
C LYS A 114 -16.02 -2.37 3.02
N CYS A 115 -15.16 -2.37 2.01
CA CYS A 115 -15.54 -2.13 0.63
C CYS A 115 -14.84 -3.12 -0.29
N GLU A 116 -15.36 -3.24 -1.50
CA GLU A 116 -14.64 -3.94 -2.54
C GLU A 116 -13.38 -3.16 -2.91
N ILE A 117 -12.25 -3.83 -2.84
CA ILE A 117 -10.95 -3.33 -3.28
C ILE A 117 -10.41 -4.29 -4.33
N PRO A 118 -9.59 -3.83 -5.29
CA PRO A 118 -8.96 -4.71 -6.24
C PRO A 118 -8.20 -5.84 -5.54
N GLN A 119 -8.42 -7.08 -6.00
CA GLN A 119 -7.89 -8.30 -5.39
C GLN A 119 -6.37 -8.24 -5.16
N PHE A 120 -5.64 -7.63 -6.11
CA PHE A 120 -4.21 -7.37 -5.98
C PHE A 120 -3.83 -6.62 -4.69
N PHE A 121 -4.53 -5.53 -4.37
CA PHE A 121 -4.24 -4.75 -3.16
C PHE A 121 -4.63 -5.52 -1.90
N LYS A 122 -5.74 -6.25 -1.95
CA LYS A 122 -6.15 -7.12 -0.83
C LYS A 122 -5.05 -8.12 -0.48
N GLU A 123 -4.50 -8.81 -1.47
CA GLU A 123 -3.44 -9.79 -1.27
C GLU A 123 -2.15 -9.16 -0.74
N ILE A 124 -1.76 -7.98 -1.25
CA ILE A 124 -0.57 -7.27 -0.74
C ILE A 124 -0.75 -6.90 0.72
N MET A 125 -1.86 -6.24 1.07
CA MET A 125 -2.15 -5.85 2.46
C MET A 125 -2.21 -7.07 3.37
N GLU A 126 -2.83 -8.15 2.88
CA GLU A 126 -2.95 -9.38 3.65
C GLU A 126 -1.60 -10.05 3.93
N LYS A 127 -0.64 -9.94 3.01
CA LYS A 127 0.74 -10.37 3.20
C LYS A 127 1.49 -9.45 4.18
N CYS A 128 1.28 -8.14 4.10
CA CYS A 128 1.92 -7.17 4.99
C CYS A 128 1.58 -7.39 6.46
N TRP A 129 0.32 -7.74 6.78
CA TRP A 129 -0.12 -7.88 8.17
C TRP A 129 -0.01 -9.30 8.75
N TYR A 130 0.80 -10.19 8.16
CA TYR A 130 1.06 -11.50 8.76
C TYR A 130 1.64 -11.37 10.17
N PHE A 131 1.24 -12.27 11.07
CA PHE A 131 1.74 -12.27 12.45
C PHE A 131 3.26 -12.47 12.50
N GLU A 132 3.75 -13.48 11.77
CA GLU A 132 5.18 -13.76 11.66
C GLU A 132 5.87 -12.77 10.72
N SER A 133 6.84 -12.02 11.26
CA SER A 133 7.58 -10.98 10.54
C SER A 133 8.28 -11.51 9.28
N LEU A 134 8.76 -12.76 9.30
CA LEU A 134 9.46 -13.39 8.18
C LEU A 134 8.56 -13.72 6.98
N ASN A 135 7.23 -13.77 7.20
CA ASN A 135 6.26 -14.05 6.14
C ASN A 135 5.74 -12.77 5.47
N ARG A 136 6.20 -11.61 5.94
CA ARG A 136 5.89 -10.31 5.32
C ARG A 136 6.86 -10.06 4.17
N PRO A 137 6.40 -9.41 3.08
CA PRO A 137 7.30 -9.01 2.01
C PRO A 137 8.29 -7.95 2.51
N THR A 138 9.41 -7.81 1.82
CA THR A 138 10.34 -6.69 2.00
C THR A 138 9.81 -5.44 1.29
N ALA A 139 10.29 -4.25 1.69
CA ALA A 139 9.95 -3.01 0.98
C ALA A 139 10.37 -3.05 -0.50
N LYS A 140 11.45 -3.79 -0.82
CA LYS A 140 11.91 -4.00 -2.19
C LYS A 140 10.93 -4.86 -3.00
N GLU A 141 10.45 -5.96 -2.44
CA GLU A 141 9.45 -6.82 -3.08
C GLU A 141 8.11 -6.11 -3.28
N LEU A 142 7.70 -5.27 -2.31
CA LEU A 142 6.51 -4.43 -2.45
C LEU A 142 6.67 -3.42 -3.59
N LYS A 143 7.81 -2.73 -3.64
CA LYS A 143 8.13 -1.79 -4.71
C LYS A 143 8.04 -2.44 -6.08
N LEU A 144 8.64 -3.62 -6.25
CA LEU A 144 8.60 -4.36 -7.52
C LEU A 144 7.17 -4.71 -7.92
N GLN A 145 6.39 -5.32 -7.02
CA GLN A 145 5.00 -5.70 -7.29
C GLN A 145 4.12 -4.49 -7.64
N LEU A 146 4.26 -3.38 -6.91
CA LEU A 146 3.49 -2.16 -7.15
C LEU A 146 3.89 -1.48 -8.46
N ASP A 147 5.19 -1.37 -8.75
CA ASP A 147 5.69 -0.81 -10.00
C ASP A 147 5.19 -1.62 -11.20
N GLU A 148 5.26 -2.96 -11.14
CA GLU A 148 4.74 -3.84 -12.19
C GLU A 148 3.24 -3.66 -12.41
N TYR A 149 2.46 -3.59 -11.33
CA TYR A 149 1.01 -3.38 -11.40
C TYR A 149 0.65 -2.02 -12.02
N PHE A 150 1.26 -0.94 -11.56
CA PHE A 150 0.99 0.40 -12.09
C PHE A 150 1.49 0.55 -13.53
N HIS A 151 2.62 -0.06 -13.89
CA HIS A 151 3.11 -0.09 -15.26
C HIS A 151 2.14 -0.84 -16.19
N ALA A 152 1.59 -1.97 -15.75
CA ALA A 152 0.60 -2.71 -16.52
C ALA A 152 -0.68 -1.90 -16.77
N ILE A 153 -1.19 -1.19 -15.75
CA ILE A 153 -2.36 -0.30 -15.88
C ILE A 153 -2.06 0.87 -16.81
N TYR A 154 -0.90 1.50 -16.67
CA TYR A 154 -0.52 2.63 -17.51
C TYR A 154 -0.41 2.21 -18.99
N THR A 155 0.25 1.07 -19.24
CA THR A 155 0.43 0.53 -20.59
C THR A 155 -0.90 0.11 -21.21
N SER A 156 -1.79 -0.55 -20.46
CA SER A 156 -3.11 -0.94 -20.98
C SER A 156 -3.96 0.27 -21.34
N ARG A 157 -3.95 1.32 -20.52
CA ARG A 157 -4.62 2.60 -20.80
C ARG A 157 -4.05 3.27 -22.05
N LEU A 158 -2.73 3.32 -22.20
CA LEU A 158 -2.12 3.86 -23.42
C LEU A 158 -2.50 3.06 -24.66
N ILE A 159 -2.46 1.72 -24.60
CA ILE A 159 -2.86 0.85 -25.72
C ILE A 159 -4.34 1.08 -26.07
N SER A 160 -5.23 1.21 -25.08
CA SER A 160 -6.65 1.51 -25.32
C SER A 160 -6.89 2.88 -25.97
N LYS A 161 -6.01 3.86 -25.72
CA LYS A 161 -6.04 5.17 -26.39
C LYS A 161 -5.40 5.14 -27.78
N LEU A 162 -4.50 4.19 -28.02
CA LEU A 162 -3.78 4.00 -29.28
C LEU A 162 -4.45 3.00 -30.23
N THR A 163 -5.55 2.34 -29.84
CA THR A 163 -6.37 1.56 -30.78
C THR A 163 -6.90 2.49 -31.86
N ILE A 164 -6.18 2.49 -32.98
CA ILE A 164 -6.41 3.23 -34.20
C ILE A 164 -7.89 3.04 -34.60
N PRO A 165 -8.63 4.12 -34.96
CA PRO A 165 -9.97 3.96 -35.52
C PRO A 165 -9.87 2.94 -36.65
N LYS A 166 -10.79 1.96 -36.70
CA LYS A 166 -10.84 0.95 -37.76
C LYS A 166 -10.87 1.65 -39.12
N CYS A 167 -9.70 1.95 -39.68
CA CYS A 167 -9.56 2.42 -41.03
C CYS A 167 -9.55 1.13 -41.86
N GLY A 168 -10.61 0.93 -42.62
CA GLY A 168 -10.79 -0.27 -43.43
C GLY A 168 -9.72 -0.36 -44.50
N ALA A 169 -8.66 -1.11 -44.23
CA ALA A 169 -7.88 -1.94 -45.16
C ALA A 169 -6.66 -2.51 -44.41
N PHE A 170 -6.58 -3.85 -44.37
CA PHE A 170 -5.43 -4.77 -44.21
C PHE A 170 -4.17 -4.23 -43.48
N ILE A 171 -3.58 -4.93 -42.50
CA ILE A 171 -2.99 -6.28 -42.55
C ILE A 171 -3.11 -6.94 -41.16
N GLU A 172 -3.38 -8.24 -41.10
CA GLU A 172 -3.27 -9.05 -39.89
C GLU A 172 -1.89 -8.87 -39.25
N TYR A 173 -1.83 -8.24 -38.08
CA TYR A 173 -0.66 -8.34 -37.20
C TYR A 173 -0.95 -9.40 -36.16
N ASP A 174 -0.06 -10.38 -36.16
CA ASP A 174 -0.06 -11.62 -35.39
C ASP A 174 -0.35 -11.38 -33.90
N THR A 175 -1.52 -11.83 -33.46
CA THR A 175 -1.91 -11.90 -32.05
C THR A 175 -1.18 -13.05 -31.36
N PHE A 176 0.13 -12.96 -31.23
CA PHE A 176 0.89 -13.90 -30.40
C PHE A 176 1.04 -13.32 -28.97
N ASN A 177 0.57 -14.09 -27.98
CA ASN A 177 0.61 -13.86 -26.53
C ASN A 177 -0.47 -13.02 -25.84
N LYS A 178 -1.76 -13.32 -26.12
CA LYS A 178 -2.87 -13.01 -25.19
C LYS A 178 -2.97 -13.91 -23.95
N GLN A 179 -2.07 -14.89 -23.76
CA GLN A 179 -2.22 -15.93 -22.72
C GLN A 179 -1.25 -15.85 -21.52
N GLN A 180 -0.50 -14.76 -21.33
CA GLN A 180 0.39 -14.67 -20.17
C GLN A 180 0.38 -13.34 -19.39
N PHE A 181 -0.53 -12.43 -19.73
CA PHE A 181 -0.81 -11.30 -18.85
C PHE A 181 -1.95 -11.68 -17.92
N PHE A 182 -1.64 -11.74 -16.62
CA PHE A 182 -2.61 -11.94 -15.54
C PHE A 182 -3.91 -11.19 -15.85
N SER A 183 -5.02 -11.92 -15.81
CA SER A 183 -6.36 -11.44 -16.10
C SER A 183 -6.61 -10.11 -15.40
N ILE A 184 -6.78 -9.04 -16.17
CA ILE A 184 -7.28 -7.75 -15.68
C ILE A 184 -8.68 -8.02 -15.12
N PRO A 185 -9.01 -7.65 -13.86
CA PRO A 185 -10.36 -7.85 -13.35
C PRO A 185 -11.35 -6.99 -14.13
N ASP A 186 -12.46 -7.60 -14.55
CA ASP A 186 -13.50 -7.00 -15.41
C ASP A 186 -14.27 -5.81 -14.75
N ASN A 187 -13.96 -5.45 -13.49
CA ASN A 187 -14.79 -4.54 -12.67
C ASN A 187 -14.25 -3.11 -12.52
N ILE A 188 -13.37 -2.62 -13.39
CA ILE A 188 -13.04 -1.17 -13.40
C ILE A 188 -14.12 -0.44 -14.23
N ILE A 189 -15.28 -0.19 -13.61
CA ILE A 189 -16.21 0.83 -14.11
C ILE A 189 -15.64 2.17 -13.65
N VAL A 190 -15.22 3.01 -14.59
CA VAL A 190 -14.95 4.42 -14.35
C VAL A 190 -15.97 5.17 -15.20
N GLU A 191 -16.90 5.85 -14.52
CA GLU A 191 -17.75 6.86 -15.17
C GLU A 191 -16.84 8.06 -15.50
N ASP A 192 -16.84 8.45 -16.77
CA ASP A 192 -16.14 9.63 -17.24
C ASP A 192 -16.92 10.88 -16.78
N GLU A 193 -16.39 11.63 -15.82
CA GLU A 193 -16.84 13.00 -15.56
C GLU A 193 -16.19 13.95 -16.58
N GLU A 194 -16.73 13.96 -17.80
CA GLU A 194 -16.62 15.11 -18.70
C GLU A 194 -17.98 15.82 -18.76
N ASN A 195 -18.21 16.80 -17.88
CA ASN A 195 -18.84 18.08 -18.18
C ASN A 195 -19.16 18.89 -16.92
N GLU A 196 -18.55 20.08 -16.81
CA GLU A 196 -19.22 21.38 -16.64
C GLU A 196 -18.23 22.39 -16.05
N THR A 197 -17.54 23.11 -16.92
CA THR A 197 -17.03 24.45 -16.57
C THR A 197 -17.55 25.45 -17.59
N GLN A 198 -18.30 26.42 -17.06
CA GLN A 198 -18.37 27.82 -17.48
C GLN A 198 -19.19 28.17 -18.75
N GLU A 199 -20.44 28.56 -18.54
CA GLU A 199 -20.96 29.82 -19.08
C GLU A 199 -21.74 30.57 -17.98
N MET A 200 -21.16 31.67 -17.48
CA MET A 200 -21.89 32.78 -16.89
C MET A 200 -21.24 34.06 -17.41
N GLU A 201 -21.85 34.66 -18.42
CA GLU A 201 -21.79 36.10 -18.69
C GLU A 201 -22.75 36.86 -17.75
#